data_AF-A0AAV9IML1-F1
#
_entry.id   AF-A0AAV9IML1-F1
#
_cell.length_a   1.000
_cell.length_b   1.000
_cell.length_c   1.000
_cell.angle_alpha   90.00
_cell.angle_beta   90.00
_cell.angle_gamma   90.00
#
_symmetry.space_group_name_H-M   'P 1'
#
loop_
_entity.id
_entity.type
_entity.pdbx_description
1 polymer ?
#
loop_
_entity_poly.entity_id
_entity_poly.type
_entity_poly.pdbx_seq_one_letter_code
_entity_poly.pdbx_strand_id
1 'polypeptide(L)'
;MSFISCWLVGVSSRRLHYNILRKNISGARKYCIANGRKNVQETFYLYRRKRIFYRNAPLTLSCCRFLSTSSNEHRLPTKLENLCQELYQCPDKSSKLWKLVEWGNRLTETLIAEERTERHKIKGCLAAVYIKVIVRGEKVFLTGFADSKIAKGLVYFLVCGLQGTGVDLVRKLAAETIMEKSGLGSILSSSRMVGIRSMLRYIQQQCNNTSHDAEQSSFSALGYLSSDWHKEKIAVLLSGGVDSSVALSILLEQGYHVEPFYLRIWLEDELSHLGKCPWEEDLSYASAVCEQFGLKLEQLTLQKEYWEQVVEYTISEARAGRTPNPDVMCNSRIKFGVFLDSIGKQYEKIASGHYARIRKDPETGLFQLMVSADSWKDQTYFLAHLVQKQLSKVVFPIGHLTKEQVRAKARELNLATKARKDSQGICFLGQIKFDEFLRHHLGSRTGKLVESETGKVVGEHCGYWFYTPGQRKGLHLSNGPWYVVKKDIESNTVFVSRHYDSPEKQRNCFMVENVHWHIPLTLCSSELLPVQVKLRHGRFFHQGFIKALDNGNRAKVWLQSRDNGIAPGQFAVFYRDETYCIGAGIISEELTVSMLPMKVSSSESALRNVYKQC
;
A
#
# COMPACT_ATOMS: atom_id res chain seq x y z
N MET A 1 -31.55 -57.36 -26.13
CA MET A 1 -31.59 -57.85 -27.53
C MET A 1 -30.53 -57.13 -28.33
N SER A 2 -29.93 -57.87 -29.26
CA SER A 2 -28.69 -57.65 -30.01
C SER A 2 -28.57 -56.35 -30.83
N PHE A 3 -27.35 -55.80 -30.82
CA PHE A 3 -26.47 -55.43 -31.96
C PHE A 3 -27.02 -55.02 -33.35
N ILE A 4 -26.32 -54.00 -33.92
CA ILE A 4 -25.96 -53.73 -35.35
C ILE A 4 -26.85 -52.81 -36.19
N SER A 5 -26.28 -51.67 -36.65
CA SER A 5 -26.02 -51.28 -38.07
C SER A 5 -25.62 -49.79 -38.11
N CYS A 6 -24.44 -49.35 -38.54
CA CYS A 6 -23.65 -49.46 -39.79
C CYS A 6 -24.02 -48.43 -40.89
N TRP A 7 -23.09 -47.46 -41.06
CA TRP A 7 -22.54 -46.91 -42.31
C TRP A 7 -23.28 -45.88 -43.21
N LEU A 8 -22.56 -44.78 -43.49
CA LEU A 8 -22.21 -44.14 -44.80
C LEU A 8 -22.05 -42.61 -44.58
N VAL A 9 -21.12 -41.81 -45.12
CA VAL A 9 -19.88 -41.93 -45.91
C VAL A 9 -19.32 -40.48 -46.05
N GLY A 10 -17.99 -40.30 -46.24
CA GLY A 10 -17.49 -39.18 -47.07
C GLY A 10 -16.33 -38.30 -46.56
N VAL A 11 -15.09 -38.82 -46.61
CA VAL A 11 -13.86 -38.27 -47.24
C VAL A 11 -13.82 -36.72 -47.48
N SER A 12 -12.82 -35.93 -47.07
CA SER A 12 -11.37 -36.09 -47.25
C SER A 12 -10.52 -35.23 -46.29
N SER A 13 -9.42 -35.82 -45.82
CA SER A 13 -8.26 -35.12 -45.25
C SER A 13 -7.15 -35.07 -46.31
N ARG A 14 -6.58 -33.89 -46.59
CA ARG A 14 -5.17 -33.69 -47.01
C ARG A 14 -4.92 -32.18 -47.15
N ARG A 15 -3.82 -31.71 -46.53
CA ARG A 15 -3.30 -30.32 -46.44
C ARG A 15 -3.85 -29.44 -45.31
N LEU A 16 -3.30 -29.58 -44.09
CA LEU A 16 -2.72 -28.44 -43.34
C LEU A 16 -1.97 -28.91 -42.08
N HIS A 17 -0.88 -29.66 -42.23
CA HIS A 17 0.03 -29.96 -41.11
C HIS A 17 1.51 -29.67 -41.42
N TYR A 18 1.77 -28.74 -42.34
CA TYR A 18 3.13 -28.40 -42.80
C TYR A 18 3.55 -26.94 -42.59
N ASN A 19 2.83 -26.14 -41.80
CA ASN A 19 3.10 -24.69 -41.67
C ASN A 19 3.32 -24.12 -40.25
N ILE A 20 3.44 -24.95 -39.20
CA ILE A 20 3.59 -24.43 -37.82
C ILE A 20 5.03 -24.52 -37.26
N LEU A 21 5.97 -25.22 -37.92
CA LEU A 21 7.33 -25.40 -37.39
C LEU A 21 8.46 -24.69 -38.17
N ARG A 22 8.15 -23.89 -39.21
CA ARG A 22 9.16 -23.14 -39.99
C ARG A 22 9.09 -21.60 -39.91
N LYS A 23 8.20 -21.03 -39.07
CA LYS A 23 8.06 -19.56 -38.94
C LYS A 23 8.75 -18.90 -37.73
N ASN A 24 9.40 -19.65 -36.85
CA ASN A 24 9.98 -19.08 -35.61
C ASN A 24 11.52 -18.95 -35.55
N ILE A 25 12.25 -19.25 -36.63
CA ILE A 25 13.73 -19.17 -36.62
C ILE A 25 14.27 -18.12 -37.62
N SER A 26 13.46 -17.64 -38.58
CA SER A 26 13.88 -16.62 -39.56
C SER A 26 13.56 -15.17 -39.17
N GLY A 27 12.61 -14.91 -38.27
CA GLY A 27 12.23 -13.55 -37.85
C GLY A 27 13.20 -12.91 -36.86
N ALA A 28 13.66 -13.69 -35.86
CA ALA A 28 14.54 -13.20 -34.81
C ALA A 28 15.94 -12.81 -35.31
N ARG A 29 16.44 -13.46 -36.37
CA ARG A 29 17.72 -13.12 -37.01
C ARG A 29 17.64 -11.89 -37.92
N LYS A 30 16.52 -11.64 -38.60
CA LYS A 30 16.35 -10.45 -39.47
C LYS A 30 16.15 -9.14 -38.67
N TYR A 31 15.51 -9.21 -37.50
CA TYR A 31 15.31 -8.03 -36.64
C TYR A 31 16.60 -7.49 -36.02
N CYS A 32 17.53 -8.38 -35.66
CA CYS A 32 18.83 -7.99 -35.07
C CYS A 32 19.83 -7.46 -36.12
N ILE A 33 19.76 -7.92 -37.37
CA ILE A 33 20.69 -7.52 -38.44
C ILE A 33 20.28 -6.17 -39.08
N ALA A 34 19.00 -5.78 -39.04
CA ALA A 34 18.53 -4.52 -39.64
C ALA A 34 18.69 -3.27 -38.75
N ASN A 35 18.93 -3.41 -37.43
CA ASN A 35 18.83 -2.28 -36.49
C ASN A 35 20.07 -2.03 -35.62
N GLY A 36 21.25 -2.58 -35.97
CA GLY A 36 22.53 -2.11 -35.43
C GLY A 36 22.72 -2.15 -33.91
N ARG A 37 22.11 -3.12 -33.19
CA ARG A 37 22.27 -3.27 -31.72
C ARG A 37 23.10 -4.50 -31.36
N LYS A 38 24.21 -4.27 -30.64
CA LYS A 38 25.18 -5.26 -30.13
C LYS A 38 24.78 -5.74 -28.72
N ASN A 39 24.17 -6.92 -28.59
CA ASN A 39 24.36 -7.90 -27.49
C ASN A 39 23.23 -8.95 -27.46
N VAL A 40 23.59 -10.23 -27.35
CA VAL A 40 22.69 -11.41 -27.49
C VAL A 40 22.27 -12.00 -26.13
N GLN A 41 22.60 -11.38 -25.00
CA GLN A 41 22.39 -11.96 -23.67
C GLN A 41 21.07 -11.61 -22.95
N GLU A 42 20.25 -10.64 -23.40
CA GLU A 42 18.95 -10.35 -22.75
C GLU A 42 17.72 -11.01 -23.38
N THR A 43 17.81 -11.53 -24.61
CA THR A 43 16.66 -12.15 -25.30
C THR A 43 16.40 -13.60 -24.86
N PHE A 44 17.32 -14.20 -24.09
CA PHE A 44 17.21 -15.58 -23.60
C PHE A 44 16.42 -15.74 -22.29
N TYR A 45 16.10 -14.65 -21.58
CA TYR A 45 15.50 -14.73 -20.24
C TYR A 45 13.95 -14.70 -20.20
N LEU A 46 13.28 -14.31 -21.29
CA LEU A 46 11.84 -13.99 -21.24
C LEU A 46 10.89 -14.97 -21.95
N TYR A 47 11.37 -16.03 -22.62
CA TYR A 47 10.45 -16.86 -23.42
C TYR A 47 10.13 -18.27 -22.94
N ARG A 48 10.83 -18.91 -21.98
CA ARG A 48 10.43 -20.30 -21.61
C ARG A 48 11.02 -20.90 -20.33
N ARG A 49 10.75 -20.27 -19.17
CA ARG A 49 10.74 -21.04 -17.90
C ARG A 49 9.54 -22.00 -17.94
N LYS A 50 9.83 -23.20 -18.46
CA LYS A 50 9.28 -24.52 -18.10
C LYS A 50 7.76 -24.71 -18.21
N ARG A 51 7.32 -25.13 -19.40
CA ARG A 51 6.31 -26.19 -19.54
C ARG A 51 7.06 -27.52 -19.69
N ILE A 52 6.92 -28.38 -18.67
CA ILE A 52 6.64 -29.82 -18.80
C ILE A 52 7.63 -30.67 -19.64
N PHE A 53 8.54 -31.35 -18.94
CA PHE A 53 8.91 -32.75 -19.16
C PHE A 53 8.46 -33.45 -17.87
N TYR A 54 7.58 -34.45 -17.84
CA TYR A 54 7.57 -35.66 -18.66
C TYR A 54 6.19 -35.98 -19.24
N ARG A 55 6.22 -36.45 -20.50
CA ARG A 55 5.16 -37.19 -21.19
C ARG A 55 5.75 -38.59 -21.42
N ASN A 56 5.14 -39.63 -20.87
CA ASN A 56 4.99 -40.95 -21.49
C ASN A 56 3.94 -41.75 -20.70
N ALA A 57 2.99 -42.30 -21.46
CA ALA A 57 1.64 -42.78 -21.08
C ALA A 57 1.65 -44.27 -20.60
N PRO A 58 0.52 -44.98 -20.28
CA PRO A 58 -0.82 -44.89 -20.90
C PRO A 58 -2.04 -44.88 -19.94
N LEU A 59 -3.18 -44.51 -20.54
CA LEU A 59 -4.53 -44.72 -20.01
C LEU A 59 -4.88 -46.21 -20.07
N THR A 60 -5.28 -46.79 -18.94
CA THR A 60 -6.08 -48.03 -18.88
C THR A 60 -7.25 -47.83 -17.91
N LEU A 61 -8.46 -47.91 -18.46
CA LEU A 61 -9.69 -48.14 -17.71
C LEU A 61 -9.76 -49.64 -17.40
N SER A 62 -9.74 -50.03 -16.12
CA SER A 62 -10.20 -51.35 -15.68
C SER A 62 -10.60 -51.34 -14.21
N CYS A 63 -11.70 -52.03 -13.95
CA CYS A 63 -12.42 -52.18 -12.70
C CYS A 63 -11.68 -53.13 -11.72
N CYS A 64 -11.96 -52.97 -10.41
CA CYS A 64 -11.71 -53.93 -9.32
C CYS A 64 -10.26 -54.35 -9.00
N ARG A 65 -9.70 -53.84 -7.90
CA ARG A 65 -9.51 -54.60 -6.65
C ARG A 65 -8.79 -53.76 -5.58
N PHE A 66 -9.35 -53.80 -4.39
CA PHE A 66 -8.71 -53.51 -3.11
C PHE A 66 -7.26 -54.00 -3.09
N LEU A 67 -6.32 -53.08 -2.93
CA LEU A 67 -5.07 -53.34 -2.23
C LEU A 67 -4.79 -52.13 -1.34
N SER A 68 -5.18 -52.30 -0.08
CA SER A 68 -4.78 -51.52 1.07
C SER A 68 -3.27 -51.52 1.23
N THR A 69 -2.66 -50.34 1.23
CA THR A 69 -1.35 -50.11 1.83
C THR A 69 -1.41 -48.85 2.69
N SER A 70 -1.62 -49.09 3.99
CA SER A 70 -1.32 -48.23 5.14
C SER A 70 -1.57 -46.71 5.02
N SER A 71 -2.84 -46.32 5.10
CA SER A 71 -3.26 -44.98 5.51
C SER A 71 -3.13 -44.85 7.03
N ASN A 72 -2.10 -44.16 7.51
CA ASN A 72 -2.04 -43.77 8.91
C ASN A 72 -1.51 -42.35 9.05
N GLU A 73 -2.25 -41.36 8.55
CA GLU A 73 -2.04 -39.97 8.95
C GLU A 73 -3.30 -39.11 8.66
N HIS A 74 -3.86 -38.56 9.75
CA HIS A 74 -4.93 -37.53 9.83
C HIS A 74 -6.40 -38.03 9.82
N ARG A 75 -6.76 -38.87 10.79
CA ARG A 75 -8.16 -39.20 11.11
C ARG A 75 -8.78 -38.06 11.95
N LEU A 76 -9.96 -37.55 11.57
CA LEU A 76 -10.72 -36.62 12.41
C LEU A 76 -11.35 -37.39 13.60
N PRO A 77 -11.55 -36.76 14.77
CA PRO A 77 -12.36 -37.32 15.84
C PRO A 77 -13.77 -37.63 15.33
N THR A 78 -14.36 -38.76 15.74
CA THR A 78 -15.66 -39.24 15.23
C THR A 78 -16.76 -38.18 15.28
N LYS A 79 -16.83 -37.39 16.37
CA LYS A 79 -17.82 -36.30 16.50
C LYS A 79 -17.60 -35.19 15.46
N LEU A 80 -16.36 -34.76 15.28
CA LEU A 80 -16.01 -33.75 14.28
C LEU A 80 -16.21 -34.27 12.86
N GLU A 81 -15.91 -35.54 12.61
CA GLU A 81 -16.13 -36.18 11.31
C GLU A 81 -17.61 -36.24 10.94
N ASN A 82 -18.49 -36.58 11.89
CA ASN A 82 -19.95 -36.56 11.68
C ASN A 82 -20.45 -35.15 11.34
N LEU A 83 -19.99 -34.12 12.07
CA LEU A 83 -20.36 -32.74 11.79
C LEU A 83 -19.82 -32.27 10.42
N CYS A 84 -18.62 -32.69 10.02
CA CYS A 84 -18.10 -32.45 8.68
C CYS A 84 -19.02 -33.06 7.61
N GLN A 85 -19.48 -34.30 7.80
CA GLN A 85 -20.40 -34.97 6.87
C GLN A 85 -21.75 -34.27 6.79
N GLU A 86 -22.33 -33.84 7.91
CA GLU A 86 -23.58 -33.07 7.95
C GLU A 86 -23.48 -31.77 7.12
N LEU A 87 -22.38 -31.02 7.26
CA LEU A 87 -22.14 -29.82 6.45
C LEU A 87 -21.87 -30.15 4.97
N TYR A 88 -21.17 -31.25 4.70
CA TYR A 88 -20.83 -31.64 3.34
C TYR A 88 -22.08 -32.05 2.54
N GLN A 89 -23.04 -32.74 3.19
CA GLN A 89 -24.29 -33.22 2.58
C GLN A 89 -25.30 -32.11 2.27
N CYS A 90 -25.12 -30.89 2.79
CA CYS A 90 -25.99 -29.77 2.46
C CYS A 90 -25.89 -29.42 0.96
N PRO A 91 -27.02 -29.27 0.25
CA PRO A 91 -27.06 -29.24 -1.21
C PRO A 91 -26.44 -27.98 -1.84
N ASP A 92 -26.44 -26.87 -1.12
CA ASP A 92 -25.98 -25.57 -1.61
C ASP A 92 -25.35 -24.70 -0.51
N LYS A 93 -24.79 -23.55 -0.91
CA LYS A 93 -24.08 -22.63 0.00
C LYS A 93 -24.98 -22.03 1.07
N SER A 94 -26.21 -21.69 0.73
CA SER A 94 -27.19 -21.10 1.64
C SER A 94 -27.62 -22.11 2.71
N SER A 95 -27.87 -23.36 2.30
CA SER A 95 -28.18 -24.46 3.20
C SER A 95 -27.07 -24.72 4.23
N LYS A 96 -25.78 -24.65 3.82
CA LYS A 96 -24.64 -24.77 4.74
C LYS A 96 -24.55 -23.62 5.74
N LEU A 97 -24.77 -22.38 5.28
CA LEU A 97 -24.78 -21.22 6.17
C LEU A 97 -25.94 -21.29 7.17
N TRP A 98 -27.11 -21.74 6.73
CA TRP A 98 -28.27 -21.93 7.61
C TRP A 98 -27.99 -23.01 8.66
N LYS A 99 -27.32 -24.11 8.27
CA LYS A 99 -26.87 -25.15 9.21
C LYS A 99 -25.94 -24.60 10.31
N LEU A 100 -25.01 -23.71 9.95
CA LEU A 100 -24.16 -23.03 10.94
C LEU A 100 -24.98 -22.13 11.88
N VAL A 101 -26.00 -21.43 11.38
CA VAL A 101 -26.90 -20.64 12.23
C VAL A 101 -27.71 -21.53 13.17
N GLU A 102 -28.25 -22.64 12.67
CA GLU A 102 -28.98 -23.66 13.46
C GLU A 102 -28.10 -24.17 14.61
N TRP A 103 -26.87 -24.56 14.32
CA TRP A 103 -25.88 -24.96 15.33
C TRP A 103 -25.53 -23.82 16.29
N GLY A 104 -25.38 -22.59 15.79
CA GLY A 104 -25.13 -21.42 16.61
C GLY A 104 -26.26 -21.12 17.61
N ASN A 105 -27.51 -21.44 17.27
CA ASN A 105 -28.66 -21.31 18.17
C ASN A 105 -28.70 -22.43 19.22
N ARG A 106 -28.08 -23.60 18.94
CA ARG A 106 -27.92 -24.72 19.89
C ARG A 106 -26.75 -24.55 20.84
N LEU A 107 -25.83 -23.64 20.51
CA LEU A 107 -24.84 -23.15 21.46
C LEU A 107 -25.57 -22.31 22.50
N THR A 108 -26.21 -22.95 23.49
CA THR A 108 -26.53 -22.31 24.76
C THR A 108 -25.25 -21.68 25.29
N GLU A 109 -25.32 -20.55 26.00
CA GLU A 109 -24.14 -19.83 26.49
C GLU A 109 -23.33 -20.72 27.47
N THR A 110 -22.52 -21.64 26.92
CA THR A 110 -21.77 -22.64 27.68
C THR A 110 -20.62 -22.00 28.46
N LEU A 111 -20.26 -20.76 28.08
CA LEU A 111 -19.32 -19.91 28.79
C LEU A 111 -20.07 -18.72 29.39
N ILE A 112 -20.20 -18.73 30.72
CA ILE A 112 -20.83 -17.66 31.51
C ILE A 112 -20.07 -16.34 31.34
N ALA A 113 -20.76 -15.20 31.56
CA ALA A 113 -20.23 -13.88 31.27
C ALA A 113 -18.93 -13.57 32.02
N GLU A 114 -18.81 -14.04 33.26
CA GLU A 114 -17.66 -13.85 34.14
C GLU A 114 -16.41 -14.57 33.62
N GLU A 115 -16.59 -15.62 32.82
CA GLU A 115 -15.49 -16.37 32.21
C GLU A 115 -15.06 -15.81 30.85
N ARG A 116 -15.74 -14.80 30.31
CA ARG A 116 -15.40 -14.10 29.05
C ARG A 116 -14.27 -13.08 29.27
N THR A 117 -13.16 -13.56 29.83
CA THR A 117 -11.97 -12.77 30.12
C THR A 117 -11.03 -12.74 28.92
N GLU A 118 -10.07 -11.80 28.92
CA GLU A 118 -9.02 -11.72 27.89
C GLU A 118 -8.19 -13.02 27.79
N ARG A 119 -8.14 -13.85 28.85
CA ARG A 119 -7.48 -15.16 28.83
C ARG A 119 -8.16 -16.16 27.89
N HIS A 120 -9.49 -16.11 27.78
CA HIS A 120 -10.29 -17.04 26.97
C HIS A 120 -10.63 -16.47 25.59
N LYS A 121 -10.23 -15.23 25.30
CA LYS A 121 -10.54 -14.54 24.05
C LYS A 121 -9.65 -15.02 22.90
N ILE A 122 -10.27 -15.35 21.77
CA ILE A 122 -9.57 -15.82 20.58
C ILE A 122 -9.16 -14.62 19.73
N LYS A 123 -7.86 -14.35 19.67
CA LYS A 123 -7.29 -13.28 18.84
C LYS A 123 -7.37 -13.64 17.34
N GLY A 124 -7.53 -12.62 16.49
CA GLY A 124 -7.60 -12.81 15.02
C GLY A 124 -8.97 -13.27 14.49
N CYS A 125 -10.02 -13.24 15.30
CA CYS A 125 -11.40 -13.40 14.85
C CYS A 125 -12.06 -12.02 14.60
N LEU A 126 -12.85 -11.89 13.53
CA LEU A 126 -13.66 -10.69 13.26
C LEU A 126 -14.77 -10.50 14.32
N ALA A 127 -15.31 -11.61 14.80
CA ALA A 127 -16.30 -11.69 15.87
C ALA A 127 -15.59 -11.83 17.23
N ALA A 128 -16.18 -11.30 18.31
CA ALA A 128 -15.69 -11.56 19.65
C ALA A 128 -15.97 -13.03 20.01
N VAL A 129 -14.93 -13.86 19.94
CA VAL A 129 -14.99 -15.30 20.22
C VAL A 129 -14.22 -15.60 21.50
N TYR A 130 -14.81 -16.40 22.39
CA TYR A 130 -14.19 -16.87 23.62
C TYR A 130 -14.32 -18.38 23.68
N ILE A 131 -13.23 -19.09 23.98
CA ILE A 131 -13.24 -20.55 24.20
C ILE A 131 -12.45 -20.82 25.48
N LYS A 132 -13.06 -21.57 26.40
CA LYS A 132 -12.37 -22.12 27.55
C LYS A 132 -12.06 -23.58 27.29
N VAL A 133 -10.83 -23.97 27.55
CA VAL A 133 -10.31 -25.32 27.34
C VAL A 133 -9.96 -25.91 28.69
N ILE A 134 -10.55 -27.05 29.02
CA ILE A 134 -10.27 -27.81 30.24
C ILE A 134 -9.76 -29.18 29.81
N VAL A 135 -8.54 -29.52 30.20
CA VAL A 135 -7.98 -30.85 30.00
C VAL A 135 -8.20 -31.66 31.27
N ARG A 136 -8.82 -32.84 31.16
CA ARG A 136 -8.97 -33.80 32.28
C ARG A 136 -8.43 -35.15 31.84
N GLY A 137 -7.33 -35.58 32.44
CA GLY A 137 -6.55 -36.72 31.96
C GLY A 137 -6.08 -36.48 30.52
N GLU A 138 -6.28 -37.45 29.63
CA GLU A 138 -5.91 -37.32 28.21
C GLU A 138 -7.02 -36.70 27.34
N LYS A 139 -8.10 -36.14 27.91
CA LYS A 139 -9.26 -35.64 27.15
C LYS A 139 -9.48 -34.14 27.29
N VAL A 140 -9.93 -33.51 26.20
CA VAL A 140 -10.22 -32.07 26.12
C VAL A 140 -11.73 -31.82 26.27
N PHE A 141 -12.09 -30.83 27.09
CA PHE A 141 -13.46 -30.35 27.29
C PHE A 141 -13.49 -28.86 26.99
N LEU A 142 -14.44 -28.45 26.14
CA LEU A 142 -14.53 -27.09 25.62
C LEU A 142 -15.84 -26.45 26.03
N THR A 143 -15.80 -25.16 26.34
CA THR A 143 -16.98 -24.27 26.36
C THR A 143 -16.65 -23.03 25.55
N GLY A 144 -17.66 -22.38 24.96
CA GLY A 144 -17.39 -21.24 24.10
C GLY A 144 -18.58 -20.30 23.89
N PHE A 145 -18.24 -19.10 23.47
CA PHE A 145 -19.15 -18.00 23.17
C PHE A 145 -18.68 -17.26 21.91
N ALA A 146 -19.63 -16.72 21.14
CA ALA A 146 -19.36 -15.76 20.09
C ALA A 146 -20.51 -14.75 19.96
N ASP A 147 -20.21 -13.52 19.53
CA ASP A 147 -21.20 -12.45 19.36
C ASP A 147 -21.93 -12.46 17.99
N SER A 148 -21.37 -13.14 16.99
CA SER A 148 -21.95 -13.24 15.63
C SER A 148 -22.63 -14.59 15.36
N LYS A 149 -23.78 -14.58 14.66
CA LYS A 149 -24.57 -15.80 14.33
C LYS A 149 -23.72 -16.92 13.68
N ILE A 150 -22.89 -16.57 12.69
CA ILE A 150 -22.05 -17.56 12.00
C ILE A 150 -20.87 -17.97 12.88
N ALA A 151 -20.29 -17.04 13.65
CA ALA A 151 -19.22 -17.37 14.58
C ALA A 151 -19.69 -18.32 15.68
N LYS A 152 -20.93 -18.15 16.20
CA LYS A 152 -21.56 -19.09 17.13
C LYS A 152 -21.64 -20.49 16.52
N GLY A 153 -22.03 -20.59 15.24
CA GLY A 153 -22.05 -21.86 14.51
C GLY A 153 -20.67 -22.53 14.39
N LEU A 154 -19.63 -21.74 14.14
CA LEU A 154 -18.25 -22.24 14.05
C LEU A 154 -17.67 -22.64 15.42
N VAL A 155 -18.01 -21.88 16.47
CA VAL A 155 -17.67 -22.23 17.85
C VAL A 155 -18.36 -23.54 18.23
N TYR A 156 -19.66 -23.68 17.98
CA TYR A 156 -20.39 -24.93 18.19
C TYR A 156 -19.72 -26.09 17.47
N PHE A 157 -19.39 -25.90 16.19
CA PHE A 157 -18.77 -26.93 15.36
C PHE A 157 -17.46 -27.47 15.98
N LEU A 158 -16.59 -26.59 16.48
CA LEU A 158 -15.35 -27.01 17.13
C LEU A 158 -15.56 -27.51 18.57
N VAL A 159 -16.38 -26.83 19.37
CA VAL A 159 -16.68 -27.21 20.76
C VAL A 159 -17.29 -28.60 20.80
N CYS A 160 -18.37 -28.85 20.06
CA CYS A 160 -19.04 -30.14 20.03
C CYS A 160 -18.20 -31.21 19.30
N GLY A 161 -17.52 -30.83 18.21
CA GLY A 161 -16.70 -31.75 17.42
C GLY A 161 -15.49 -32.29 18.17
N LEU A 162 -14.90 -31.48 19.06
CA LEU A 162 -13.71 -31.84 19.84
C LEU A 162 -14.02 -32.27 21.28
N GLN A 163 -15.28 -32.19 21.73
CA GLN A 163 -15.67 -32.52 23.10
C GLN A 163 -15.32 -33.97 23.49
N GLY A 164 -14.44 -34.11 24.49
CA GLY A 164 -13.96 -35.38 25.03
C GLY A 164 -12.92 -36.07 24.14
N THR A 165 -12.33 -35.36 23.19
CA THR A 165 -11.29 -35.88 22.28
C THR A 165 -9.94 -35.99 22.98
N GLY A 166 -9.17 -37.01 22.62
CA GLY A 166 -7.79 -37.20 23.08
C GLY A 166 -6.88 -36.00 22.76
N VAL A 167 -6.11 -35.53 23.74
CA VAL A 167 -5.22 -34.36 23.62
C VAL A 167 -4.24 -34.51 22.44
N ASP A 168 -3.62 -35.68 22.27
CA ASP A 168 -2.68 -35.94 21.18
C ASP A 168 -3.32 -35.92 19.80
N LEU A 169 -4.59 -36.31 19.71
CA LEU A 169 -5.35 -36.22 18.48
C LEU A 169 -5.64 -34.75 18.16
N VAL A 170 -6.06 -33.94 19.15
CA VAL A 170 -6.32 -32.50 18.97
C VAL A 170 -5.07 -31.76 18.52
N ARG A 171 -3.91 -32.05 19.11
CA ARG A 171 -2.60 -31.46 18.74
C ARG A 171 -2.22 -31.70 17.28
N LYS A 172 -2.64 -32.83 16.70
CA LYS A 172 -2.31 -33.23 15.32
C LYS A 172 -3.34 -32.77 14.29
N LEU A 173 -4.42 -32.11 14.69
CA LEU A 173 -5.44 -31.64 13.75
C LEU A 173 -4.94 -30.46 12.91
N ALA A 174 -5.11 -30.57 11.60
CA ALA A 174 -4.92 -29.47 10.67
C ALA A 174 -6.27 -28.82 10.33
N ALA A 175 -6.33 -27.49 10.39
CA ALA A 175 -7.53 -26.73 10.02
C ALA A 175 -7.91 -26.96 8.55
N GLU A 176 -6.91 -27.15 7.69
CA GLU A 176 -7.06 -27.45 6.26
C GLU A 176 -7.85 -28.75 6.06
N THR A 177 -7.52 -29.81 6.80
CA THR A 177 -8.26 -31.09 6.76
C THR A 177 -9.72 -30.91 7.20
N ILE A 178 -9.96 -30.09 8.23
CA ILE A 178 -11.31 -29.78 8.69
C ILE A 178 -12.09 -29.01 7.62
N MET A 179 -11.48 -27.99 7.01
CA MET A 179 -12.12 -27.17 5.97
C MET A 179 -12.40 -27.95 4.68
N GLU A 180 -11.49 -28.85 4.29
CA GLU A 180 -11.66 -29.74 3.14
C GLU A 180 -12.80 -30.73 3.38
N LYS A 181 -12.77 -31.46 4.50
CA LYS A 181 -13.79 -32.49 4.81
C LYS A 181 -15.18 -31.92 5.09
N SER A 182 -15.28 -30.70 5.62
CA SER A 182 -16.56 -30.03 5.88
C SER A 182 -17.10 -29.24 4.67
N GLY A 183 -16.23 -28.93 3.69
CA GLY A 183 -16.55 -28.02 2.60
C GLY A 183 -16.70 -26.55 3.03
N LEU A 184 -16.33 -26.18 4.27
CA LEU A 184 -16.44 -24.82 4.81
C LEU A 184 -15.64 -23.79 4.00
N GLY A 185 -14.51 -24.19 3.40
CA GLY A 185 -13.68 -23.29 2.60
C GLY A 185 -14.40 -22.70 1.37
N SER A 186 -15.50 -23.31 0.92
CA SER A 186 -16.27 -22.85 -0.25
C SER A 186 -17.35 -21.80 0.08
N ILE A 187 -17.67 -21.63 1.37
CA ILE A 187 -18.76 -20.76 1.86
C ILE A 187 -18.29 -19.67 2.83
N LEU A 188 -17.14 -19.84 3.45
CA LEU A 188 -16.59 -18.89 4.41
C LEU A 188 -15.74 -17.83 3.70
N SER A 189 -15.83 -16.58 4.18
CA SER A 189 -14.87 -15.53 3.81
C SER A 189 -13.47 -15.88 4.31
N SER A 190 -12.45 -15.26 3.72
CA SER A 190 -11.05 -15.40 4.16
C SER A 190 -10.88 -15.12 5.66
N SER A 191 -11.57 -14.10 6.19
CA SER A 191 -11.58 -13.77 7.62
C SER A 191 -12.15 -14.87 8.51
N ARG A 192 -13.24 -15.54 8.08
CA ARG A 192 -13.84 -16.64 8.83
C ARG A 192 -13.00 -17.92 8.77
N MET A 193 -12.30 -18.14 7.66
CA MET A 193 -11.30 -19.23 7.56
C MET A 193 -10.12 -18.99 8.51
N VAL A 194 -9.65 -17.75 8.64
CA VAL A 194 -8.66 -17.38 9.67
C VAL A 194 -9.22 -17.62 11.07
N GLY A 195 -10.48 -17.26 11.32
CA GLY A 195 -11.14 -17.53 12.60
C GLY A 195 -11.09 -19.00 13.02
N ILE A 196 -11.39 -19.94 12.12
CA ILE A 196 -11.28 -21.39 12.41
C ILE A 196 -9.83 -21.76 12.76
N ARG A 197 -8.85 -21.28 12.00
CA ARG A 197 -7.43 -21.53 12.31
C ARG A 197 -7.03 -20.99 13.68
N SER A 198 -7.46 -19.77 14.02
CA SER A 198 -7.17 -19.14 15.30
C SER A 198 -7.82 -19.89 16.47
N MET A 199 -9.07 -20.33 16.32
CA MET A 199 -9.76 -21.15 17.32
C MET A 199 -9.05 -22.50 17.53
N LEU A 200 -8.71 -23.21 16.46
CA LEU A 200 -8.03 -24.51 16.56
C LEU A 200 -6.63 -24.36 17.18
N ARG A 201 -5.86 -23.36 16.75
CA ARG A 201 -4.53 -23.08 17.30
C ARG A 201 -4.58 -22.75 18.79
N TYR A 202 -5.54 -21.93 19.20
CA TYR A 202 -5.75 -21.62 20.62
C TYR A 202 -6.05 -22.90 21.42
N ILE A 203 -6.95 -23.75 20.95
CA ILE A 203 -7.27 -25.02 21.60
C ILE A 203 -6.03 -25.90 21.73
N GLN A 204 -5.23 -26.02 20.66
CA GLN A 204 -3.98 -26.78 20.66
C GLN A 204 -2.94 -26.21 21.63
N GLN A 205 -2.86 -24.88 21.75
CA GLN A 205 -1.96 -24.22 22.69
C GLN A 205 -2.36 -24.52 24.14
N GLN A 206 -3.65 -24.45 24.48
CA GLN A 206 -4.12 -24.79 25.83
C GLN A 206 -3.87 -26.26 26.17
N CYS A 207 -3.95 -27.15 25.18
CA CYS A 207 -3.57 -28.56 25.32
C CYS A 207 -2.07 -28.78 25.59
N ASN A 208 -1.20 -27.85 25.21
CA ASN A 208 0.25 -27.95 25.45
C ASN A 208 0.64 -27.43 26.83
N ASN A 209 -0.17 -26.56 27.43
CA ASN A 209 0.12 -25.91 28.72
C ASN A 209 -0.32 -26.73 29.95
N THR A 210 -0.79 -27.97 29.79
CA THR A 210 -1.26 -28.83 30.89
C THR A 210 -0.25 -29.87 31.39
N SER A 211 1.02 -29.72 31.04
CA SER A 211 2.12 -30.42 31.70
C SER A 211 2.89 -29.41 32.54
N HIS A 212 2.73 -29.49 33.87
CA HIS A 212 3.40 -28.69 34.91
C HIS A 212 2.97 -27.22 35.09
N ASP A 213 2.34 -26.98 36.24
CA ASP A 213 2.56 -25.76 37.01
C ASP A 213 4.05 -25.68 37.40
N ALA A 214 4.86 -25.03 36.57
CA ALA A 214 6.16 -24.47 36.93
C ALA A 214 6.70 -23.66 35.73
N GLU A 215 7.20 -22.47 36.05
CA GLU A 215 8.03 -21.61 35.18
C GLU A 215 7.36 -20.92 33.99
N GLN A 216 7.10 -19.62 34.20
CA GLN A 216 7.42 -18.62 33.20
C GLN A 216 8.82 -18.89 32.63
N SER A 217 8.87 -19.38 31.39
CA SER A 217 10.09 -19.54 30.60
C SER A 217 9.71 -19.32 29.13
N SER A 218 9.77 -18.06 28.71
CA SER A 218 10.80 -17.56 27.78
C SER A 218 10.85 -18.31 26.45
N PHE A 219 9.91 -17.97 25.55
CA PHE A 219 10.36 -17.66 24.21
C PHE A 219 10.95 -16.26 24.31
N SER A 220 12.29 -16.17 24.30
CA SER A 220 12.95 -14.89 24.17
C SER A 220 12.45 -14.25 22.88
N ALA A 221 11.57 -13.29 23.06
CA ALA A 221 11.56 -12.08 22.27
C ALA A 221 13.02 -11.77 21.93
N LEU A 222 13.31 -11.59 20.64
CA LEU A 222 14.47 -10.82 20.21
C LEU A 222 14.66 -9.69 21.22
N GLY A 223 15.83 -9.63 21.86
CA GLY A 223 16.12 -8.91 23.10
C GLY A 223 15.89 -7.40 23.06
N TYR A 224 14.64 -6.99 22.85
CA TYR A 224 14.18 -5.61 22.71
C TYR A 224 13.44 -5.11 23.94
N LEU A 225 13.18 -5.96 24.91
CA LEU A 225 12.64 -5.54 26.21
C LEU A 225 13.81 -5.28 27.16
N SER A 226 14.53 -4.20 26.90
CA SER A 226 15.37 -3.57 27.93
C SER A 226 14.47 -3.17 29.10
N SER A 227 14.89 -3.43 30.33
CA SER A 227 14.24 -2.85 31.52
C SER A 227 14.43 -1.33 31.62
N ASP A 228 15.39 -0.80 30.85
CA ASP A 228 15.73 0.62 30.77
C ASP A 228 15.28 1.17 29.41
N TRP A 229 14.00 1.50 29.30
CA TRP A 229 13.48 2.25 28.17
C TRP A 229 13.86 3.73 28.31
N HIS A 230 14.10 4.41 27.19
CA HIS A 230 14.05 5.87 27.17
C HIS A 230 12.69 6.33 27.73
N LYS A 231 12.69 7.40 28.55
CA LYS A 231 11.46 7.99 29.09
C LYS A 231 10.51 8.51 27.99
N GLU A 232 11.04 8.76 26.80
CA GLU A 232 10.31 9.32 25.68
C GLU A 232 9.43 8.27 24.99
N LYS A 233 8.13 8.58 24.88
CA LYS A 233 7.18 7.78 24.11
C LYS A 233 7.09 8.27 22.68
N ILE A 234 7.16 7.33 21.73
CA ILE A 234 7.08 7.62 20.30
C ILE A 234 5.88 6.90 19.68
N ALA A 235 4.97 7.67 19.07
CA ALA A 235 3.91 7.09 18.25
C ALA A 235 4.48 6.68 16.89
N VAL A 236 4.19 5.48 16.40
CA VAL A 236 4.68 5.01 15.09
C VAL A 236 3.51 4.82 14.13
N LEU A 237 3.47 5.60 13.05
CA LEU A 237 2.47 5.43 11.98
C LEU A 237 2.83 4.20 11.12
N LEU A 238 2.17 3.07 11.40
CA LEU A 238 2.43 1.76 10.80
C LEU A 238 1.40 1.49 9.70
N SER A 239 1.82 1.55 8.43
CA SER A 239 0.92 1.34 7.27
C SER A 239 0.77 -0.13 6.87
N GLY A 240 1.50 -1.04 7.51
CA GLY A 240 1.65 -2.44 7.06
C GLY A 240 2.67 -2.60 5.92
N GLY A 241 3.33 -1.53 5.48
CA GLY A 241 4.43 -1.57 4.53
C GLY A 241 5.77 -1.92 5.20
N VAL A 242 6.73 -2.41 4.41
CA VAL A 242 8.08 -2.78 4.90
C VAL A 242 8.78 -1.60 5.57
N ASP A 243 8.65 -0.42 4.99
CA ASP A 243 9.38 0.78 5.41
C ASP A 243 8.96 1.21 6.82
N SER A 244 7.66 1.20 7.10
CA SER A 244 7.15 1.46 8.45
C SER A 244 7.46 0.34 9.45
N SER A 245 7.50 -0.93 9.00
CA SER A 245 7.89 -2.06 9.88
C SER A 245 9.35 -1.95 10.33
N VAL A 246 10.26 -1.58 9.43
CA VAL A 246 11.67 -1.39 9.76
C VAL A 246 11.87 -0.12 10.56
N ALA A 247 11.11 0.95 10.30
CA ALA A 247 11.15 2.14 11.14
C ALA A 247 10.76 1.83 12.59
N LEU A 248 9.71 1.01 12.79
CA LEU A 248 9.32 0.52 14.11
C LEU A 248 10.44 -0.29 14.78
N SER A 249 11.05 -1.24 14.05
CA SER A 249 12.10 -2.08 14.62
C SER A 249 13.36 -1.30 15.02
N ILE A 250 13.75 -0.28 14.24
CA ILE A 250 14.88 0.58 14.57
C ILE A 250 14.64 1.33 15.89
N LEU A 251 13.41 1.81 16.13
CA LEU A 251 13.10 2.51 17.38
C LEU A 251 13.09 1.57 18.58
N LEU A 252 12.63 0.32 18.40
CA LEU A 252 12.73 -0.72 19.42
C LEU A 252 14.19 -1.07 19.73
N GLU A 253 15.03 -1.24 18.71
CA GLU A 253 16.48 -1.47 18.84
C GLU A 253 17.19 -0.34 19.59
N GLN A 254 16.73 0.90 19.41
CA GLN A 254 17.23 2.07 20.11
C GLN A 254 16.70 2.21 21.54
N GLY A 255 15.84 1.31 22.01
CA GLY A 255 15.32 1.32 23.38
C GLY A 255 14.25 2.39 23.63
N TYR A 256 13.49 2.81 22.61
CA TYR A 256 12.36 3.74 22.78
C TYR A 256 11.05 3.02 23.09
N HIS A 257 10.23 3.60 23.98
CA HIS A 257 8.87 3.15 24.19
C HIS A 257 7.99 3.54 22.99
N VAL A 258 7.63 2.57 22.15
CA VAL A 258 6.87 2.80 20.92
C VAL A 258 5.42 2.34 21.02
N GLU A 259 4.50 3.14 20.49
CA GLU A 259 3.09 2.77 20.35
C GLU A 259 2.70 2.83 18.85
N PRO A 260 2.41 1.70 18.20
CA PRO A 260 2.09 1.67 16.78
C PRO A 260 0.62 1.99 16.50
N PHE A 261 0.39 2.83 15.49
CA PHE A 261 -0.92 3.28 15.03
C PHE A 261 -1.13 2.95 13.56
N TYR A 262 -2.27 2.33 13.25
CA TYR A 262 -2.78 2.17 11.89
C TYR A 262 -3.86 3.23 11.62
N LEU A 263 -3.65 4.08 10.63
CA LEU A 263 -4.61 5.11 10.23
C LEU A 263 -5.58 4.55 9.20
N ARG A 264 -6.82 4.32 9.60
CA ARG A 264 -7.89 3.87 8.71
C ARG A 264 -8.53 5.09 8.04
N ILE A 265 -8.05 5.39 6.83
CA ILE A 265 -8.46 6.53 5.98
C ILE A 265 -9.27 6.12 4.75
N TRP A 266 -9.45 4.82 4.52
CA TRP A 266 -10.10 4.30 3.31
C TRP A 266 -11.61 4.57 3.32
N LEU A 267 -12.20 4.92 2.19
CA LEU A 267 -13.63 5.28 2.08
C LEU A 267 -14.43 4.09 1.54
N GLU A 268 -14.76 3.14 2.42
CA GLU A 268 -15.41 1.86 2.05
C GLU A 268 -16.75 2.08 1.36
N ASP A 269 -17.59 2.94 1.92
CA ASP A 269 -18.96 3.15 1.43
C ASP A 269 -18.99 3.81 0.03
N GLU A 270 -17.98 4.62 -0.30
CA GLU A 270 -17.94 5.39 -1.55
C GLU A 270 -17.18 4.66 -2.67
N LEU A 271 -16.12 3.92 -2.33
CA LEU A 271 -15.21 3.32 -3.31
C LEU A 271 -15.35 1.81 -3.45
N SER A 272 -16.18 1.15 -2.64
CA SER A 272 -16.40 -0.31 -2.70
C SER A 272 -16.84 -0.81 -4.08
N HIS A 273 -17.56 0.01 -4.84
CA HIS A 273 -17.99 -0.31 -6.20
C HIS A 273 -16.86 -0.28 -7.25
N LEU A 274 -15.74 0.39 -6.96
CA LEU A 274 -14.64 0.63 -7.91
C LEU A 274 -13.52 -0.41 -7.81
N GLY A 275 -13.47 -1.25 -6.77
CA GLY A 275 -12.47 -2.32 -6.70
C GLY A 275 -12.32 -3.00 -5.34
N LYS A 276 -11.51 -4.07 -5.31
CA LYS A 276 -11.12 -4.75 -4.07
C LYS A 276 -10.12 -3.90 -3.30
N CYS A 277 -10.44 -3.62 -2.04
CA CYS A 277 -9.72 -2.66 -1.22
C CYS A 277 -8.56 -3.34 -0.46
N PRO A 278 -7.34 -2.77 -0.44
CA PRO A 278 -6.17 -3.41 0.17
C PRO A 278 -6.06 -3.20 1.69
N TRP A 279 -6.92 -2.39 2.31
CA TRP A 279 -6.76 -1.99 3.71
C TRP A 279 -6.77 -3.18 4.69
N GLU A 280 -7.56 -4.23 4.41
CA GLU A 280 -7.57 -5.45 5.23
C GLU A 280 -6.21 -6.17 5.20
N GLU A 281 -5.57 -6.20 4.02
CA GLU A 281 -4.24 -6.76 3.83
C GLU A 281 -3.19 -5.89 4.55
N ASP A 282 -3.25 -4.57 4.38
CA ASP A 282 -2.40 -3.61 5.10
C ASP A 282 -2.49 -3.78 6.62
N LEU A 283 -3.72 -3.85 7.16
CA LEU A 283 -3.97 -4.02 8.58
C LEU A 283 -3.50 -5.39 9.07
N SER A 284 -3.68 -6.45 8.28
CA SER A 284 -3.17 -7.79 8.62
C SER A 284 -1.65 -7.80 8.72
N TYR A 285 -0.95 -7.11 7.82
CA TYR A 285 0.50 -6.99 7.87
C TYR A 285 0.97 -6.13 9.04
N ALA A 286 0.31 -5.01 9.31
CA ALA A 286 0.61 -4.17 10.46
C ALA A 286 0.44 -4.96 11.77
N SER A 287 -0.68 -5.69 11.90
CA SER A 287 -0.98 -6.52 13.07
C SER A 287 0.07 -7.63 13.25
N ALA A 288 0.43 -8.33 12.17
CA ALA A 288 1.45 -9.38 12.24
C ALA A 288 2.82 -8.84 12.67
N VAL A 289 3.21 -7.65 12.21
CA VAL A 289 4.46 -7.00 12.65
C VAL A 289 4.40 -6.64 14.12
N CYS A 290 3.29 -6.08 14.60
CA CYS A 290 3.12 -5.77 16.03
C CYS A 290 3.16 -7.04 16.88
N GLU A 291 2.51 -8.13 16.45
CA GLU A 291 2.55 -9.44 17.12
C GLU A 291 3.99 -9.99 17.24
N GLN A 292 4.81 -9.83 16.19
CA GLN A 292 6.23 -10.25 16.23
C GLN A 292 7.03 -9.54 17.33
N PHE A 293 6.67 -8.31 17.66
CA PHE A 293 7.33 -7.51 18.69
C PHE A 293 6.56 -7.44 20.01
N GLY A 294 5.45 -8.18 20.15
CA GLY A 294 4.62 -8.15 21.36
C GLY A 294 3.91 -6.81 21.62
N LEU A 295 3.71 -5.99 20.59
CA LEU A 295 3.08 -4.68 20.68
C LEU A 295 1.58 -4.74 20.38
N LYS A 296 0.81 -3.84 20.99
CA LYS A 296 -0.60 -3.62 20.64
C LYS A 296 -0.68 -2.62 19.48
N LEU A 297 -1.37 -2.98 18.41
CA LEU A 297 -1.68 -2.06 17.31
C LEU A 297 -2.95 -1.28 17.63
N GLU A 298 -2.85 0.04 17.71
CA GLU A 298 -4.01 0.93 17.81
C GLU A 298 -4.52 1.28 16.41
N GLN A 299 -5.84 1.29 16.24
CA GLN A 299 -6.49 1.66 14.99
C GLN A 299 -7.22 2.99 15.17
N LEU A 300 -6.87 3.99 14.36
CA LEU A 300 -7.52 5.29 14.38
C LEU A 300 -8.29 5.50 13.08
N THR A 301 -9.61 5.66 13.19
CA THR A 301 -10.48 5.95 12.04
C THR A 301 -10.45 7.45 11.77
N LEU A 302 -9.98 7.83 10.58
CA LEU A 302 -9.87 9.22 10.12
C LEU A 302 -10.54 9.40 8.75
N GLN A 303 -11.53 8.57 8.42
CA GLN A 303 -12.19 8.55 7.11
C GLN A 303 -12.84 9.89 6.78
N LYS A 304 -13.56 10.47 7.75
CA LYS A 304 -14.24 11.75 7.60
C LYS A 304 -13.26 12.89 7.34
N GLU A 305 -12.24 13.00 8.17
CA GLU A 305 -11.21 14.04 8.05
C GLU A 305 -10.42 13.87 6.75
N TYR A 306 -10.18 12.63 6.32
CA TYR A 306 -9.55 12.33 5.05
C TYR A 306 -10.39 12.80 3.86
N TRP A 307 -11.70 12.54 3.89
CA TRP A 307 -12.62 13.00 2.88
C TRP A 307 -12.58 14.54 2.75
N GLU A 308 -12.88 15.23 3.86
CA GLU A 308 -12.98 16.69 3.93
C GLU A 308 -11.66 17.38 3.57
N GLN A 309 -10.52 16.84 4.01
CA GLN A 309 -9.24 17.55 3.90
C GLN A 309 -8.37 17.11 2.71
N VAL A 310 -8.61 15.94 2.11
CA VAL A 310 -7.77 15.43 1.01
C VAL A 310 -8.59 15.13 -0.23
N VAL A 311 -9.69 14.40 -0.10
CA VAL A 311 -10.51 13.99 -1.26
C VAL A 311 -11.24 15.18 -1.86
N GLU A 312 -11.94 15.97 -1.05
CA GLU A 312 -12.64 17.16 -1.53
C GLU A 312 -11.69 18.13 -2.22
N TYR A 313 -10.52 18.39 -1.62
CA TYR A 313 -9.45 19.16 -2.25
C TYR A 313 -9.04 18.59 -3.61
N THR A 314 -8.84 17.27 -3.70
CA THR A 314 -8.42 16.62 -4.94
C THR A 314 -9.48 16.80 -6.04
N ILE A 315 -10.75 16.63 -5.69
CA ILE A 315 -11.88 16.80 -6.61
C ILE A 315 -12.02 18.26 -7.02
N SER A 316 -11.91 19.21 -6.09
CA SER A 316 -12.05 20.65 -6.37
C SER A 316 -10.94 21.17 -7.27
N GLU A 317 -9.69 20.77 -7.03
CA GLU A 317 -8.55 21.15 -7.86
C GLU A 317 -8.65 20.57 -9.27
N ALA A 318 -9.03 19.29 -9.39
CA ALA A 318 -9.24 18.66 -10.69
C ALA A 318 -10.37 19.34 -11.47
N ARG A 319 -11.47 19.69 -10.79
CA ARG A 319 -12.58 20.47 -11.37
C ARG A 319 -12.16 21.87 -11.79
N ALA A 320 -11.23 22.49 -11.06
CA ALA A 320 -10.64 23.78 -11.45
C ALA A 320 -9.63 23.65 -12.60
N GLY A 321 -9.43 22.46 -13.18
CA GLY A 321 -8.48 22.24 -14.26
C GLY A 321 -7.02 22.20 -13.79
N ARG A 322 -6.75 22.11 -12.48
CA ARG A 322 -5.41 21.92 -11.92
C ARG A 322 -5.08 20.44 -11.72
N THR A 323 -3.82 20.13 -11.45
CA THR A 323 -3.35 18.77 -11.20
C THR A 323 -2.96 18.65 -9.72
N PRO A 324 -3.86 18.18 -8.83
CA PRO A 324 -3.60 18.11 -7.39
C PRO A 324 -2.54 17.07 -7.02
N ASN A 325 -1.98 17.23 -5.81
CA ASN A 325 -1.13 16.23 -5.17
C ASN A 325 -1.75 15.77 -3.83
N PRO A 326 -2.57 14.71 -3.82
CA PRO A 326 -3.24 14.24 -2.60
C PRO A 326 -2.27 13.71 -1.54
N ASP A 327 -1.10 13.20 -1.92
CA ASP A 327 -0.13 12.63 -0.97
C ASP A 327 0.54 13.72 -0.12
N VAL A 328 0.84 14.89 -0.71
CA VAL A 328 1.32 16.06 0.05
C VAL A 328 0.27 16.51 1.08
N MET A 329 -1.02 16.51 0.70
CA MET A 329 -2.11 16.86 1.60
C MET A 329 -2.34 15.80 2.67
N CYS A 330 -2.28 14.52 2.33
CA CYS A 330 -2.36 13.43 3.30
C CYS A 330 -1.28 13.55 4.40
N ASN A 331 -0.03 13.86 4.02
CA ASN A 331 1.03 14.03 5.00
C ASN A 331 0.81 15.27 5.87
N SER A 332 0.55 16.43 5.26
CA SER A 332 0.41 17.71 5.98
C SER A 332 -0.85 17.82 6.81
N ARG A 333 -1.97 17.27 6.35
CA ARG A 333 -3.28 17.43 6.98
C ARG A 333 -3.69 16.23 7.81
N ILE A 334 -3.34 15.00 7.42
CA ILE A 334 -3.82 13.78 8.09
C ILE A 334 -2.75 13.19 8.99
N LYS A 335 -1.64 12.69 8.41
CA LYS A 335 -0.60 11.97 9.17
C LYS A 335 0.08 12.83 10.22
N PHE A 336 0.35 14.09 9.90
CA PHE A 336 1.04 15.02 10.81
C PHE A 336 0.19 16.24 11.16
N GLY A 337 -1.06 16.30 10.67
CA GLY A 337 -2.06 17.29 11.09
C GLY A 337 -3.02 16.68 12.10
N VAL A 338 -4.14 16.12 11.62
CA VAL A 338 -5.21 15.52 12.43
C VAL A 338 -4.68 14.51 13.46
N PHE A 339 -3.78 13.59 13.06
CA PHE A 339 -3.20 12.65 14.01
C PHE A 339 -2.40 13.37 15.11
N LEU A 340 -1.57 14.36 14.75
CA LEU A 340 -0.80 15.16 15.70
C LEU A 340 -1.74 15.89 16.68
N ASP A 341 -2.79 16.52 16.16
CA ASP A 341 -3.68 17.35 16.97
C ASP A 341 -4.64 16.56 17.86
N SER A 342 -5.04 15.35 17.45
CA SER A 342 -5.93 14.46 18.20
C SER A 342 -5.21 13.68 19.30
N ILE A 343 -4.19 12.91 18.95
CA ILE A 343 -3.50 12.00 19.88
C ILE A 343 -1.98 12.22 19.93
N GLY A 344 -1.38 12.72 18.86
CA GLY A 344 0.07 12.86 18.75
C GLY A 344 0.70 13.80 19.78
N LYS A 345 -0.07 14.74 20.35
CA LYS A 345 0.37 15.61 21.47
C LYS A 345 0.78 14.84 22.73
N GLN A 346 0.28 13.62 22.91
CA GLN A 346 0.61 12.75 24.05
C GLN A 346 2.00 12.10 23.91
N TYR A 347 2.61 12.20 22.73
CA TYR A 347 3.89 11.60 22.39
C TYR A 347 4.96 12.66 22.21
N GLU A 348 6.20 12.29 22.51
CA GLU A 348 7.33 13.18 22.31
C GLU A 348 7.58 13.37 20.82
N LYS A 349 7.57 12.26 20.06
CA LYS A 349 7.71 12.23 18.61
C LYS A 349 6.68 11.31 17.94
N ILE A 350 6.48 11.55 16.65
CA ILE A 350 5.69 10.75 15.73
C ILE A 350 6.64 10.22 14.66
N ALA A 351 6.80 8.91 14.61
CA ALA A 351 7.62 8.23 13.63
C ALA A 351 6.82 7.76 12.43
N SER A 352 7.47 7.73 11.27
CA SER A 352 6.93 7.06 10.09
C SER A 352 8.06 6.50 9.22
N GLY A 353 7.72 5.55 8.36
CA GLY A 353 8.66 4.96 7.39
C GLY A 353 8.92 5.82 6.16
N HIS A 354 8.98 7.15 6.28
CA HIS A 354 9.35 8.00 5.15
C HIS A 354 10.87 8.09 4.98
N TYR A 355 11.31 8.16 3.73
CA TYR A 355 12.69 8.43 3.34
C TYR A 355 12.96 9.95 3.36
N ALA A 356 13.19 10.48 4.55
CA ALA A 356 13.61 11.85 4.79
C ALA A 356 14.33 11.90 6.13
N ARG A 357 15.02 12.99 6.47
CA ARG A 357 15.64 13.18 7.79
C ARG A 357 15.20 14.51 8.38
N ILE A 358 15.25 14.62 9.70
CA ILE A 358 15.01 15.89 10.41
C ILE A 358 16.30 16.27 11.14
N ARG A 359 16.70 17.53 11.02
CA ARG A 359 17.80 18.11 11.78
C ARG A 359 17.31 19.37 12.47
N LYS A 360 17.58 19.53 13.76
CA LYS A 360 17.40 20.82 14.42
C LYS A 360 18.65 21.66 14.15
N ASP A 361 18.46 22.82 13.55
CA ASP A 361 19.52 23.79 13.33
C ASP A 361 19.94 24.37 14.69
N PRO A 362 21.23 24.24 15.09
CA PRO A 362 21.69 24.73 16.38
C PRO A 362 21.70 26.26 16.48
N GLU A 363 21.82 26.98 15.37
CA GLU A 363 21.90 28.45 15.35
C GLU A 363 20.50 29.05 15.41
N THR A 364 19.59 28.57 14.58
CA THR A 364 18.22 29.13 14.50
C THR A 364 17.21 28.43 15.41
N GLY A 365 17.53 27.23 15.89
CA GLY A 365 16.61 26.37 16.64
C GLY A 365 15.49 25.74 15.80
N LEU A 366 15.41 26.05 14.51
CA LEU A 366 14.38 25.55 13.58
C LEU A 366 14.65 24.11 13.15
N PHE A 367 13.58 23.40 12.79
CA PHE A 367 13.68 22.04 12.29
C PHE A 367 13.77 22.04 10.76
N GLN A 368 14.83 21.44 10.24
CA GLN A 368 15.13 21.33 8.82
C GLN A 368 14.73 19.94 8.30
N LEU A 369 13.96 19.92 7.22
CA LEU A 369 13.61 18.71 6.49
C LEU A 369 14.74 18.38 5.50
N MET A 370 15.55 17.40 5.85
CA MET A 370 16.75 16.99 5.12
C MET A 370 16.42 15.88 4.10
N VAL A 371 17.08 15.93 2.94
CA VAL A 371 17.01 14.91 1.89
C VAL A 371 17.48 13.55 2.43
N SER A 372 16.84 12.47 1.96
CA SER A 372 17.21 11.08 2.30
C SER A 372 18.63 10.72 1.85
N ALA A 373 19.24 9.70 2.47
CA ALA A 373 20.44 9.08 1.91
C ALA A 373 20.19 8.40 0.55
N ASP A 374 18.95 7.99 0.29
CA ASP A 374 18.50 7.39 -0.97
C ASP A 374 17.85 8.45 -1.87
N SER A 375 18.56 8.92 -2.89
CA SER A 375 18.05 9.95 -3.81
C SER A 375 16.90 9.48 -4.70
N TRP A 376 16.73 8.17 -4.88
CA TRP A 376 15.63 7.60 -5.68
C TRP A 376 14.36 7.44 -4.87
N LYS A 377 14.50 7.20 -3.56
CA LYS A 377 13.36 7.08 -2.65
C LYS A 377 13.09 8.34 -1.84
N ASP A 378 13.89 9.40 -1.97
CA ASP A 378 13.72 10.67 -1.24
C ASP A 378 12.28 11.20 -1.29
N GLN A 379 11.65 11.23 -0.12
CA GLN A 379 10.25 11.61 0.06
C GLN A 379 10.09 13.03 0.62
N THR A 380 11.15 13.82 0.72
CA THR A 380 11.06 15.22 1.16
C THR A 380 10.06 16.03 0.33
N TYR A 381 9.92 15.75 -0.97
CA TYR A 381 8.91 16.39 -1.82
C TYR A 381 7.49 16.26 -1.26
N PHE A 382 7.12 15.08 -0.75
CA PHE A 382 5.78 14.83 -0.20
C PHE A 382 5.59 15.36 1.22
N LEU A 383 6.68 15.75 1.88
CA LEU A 383 6.72 16.25 3.25
C LEU A 383 7.00 17.75 3.33
N ALA A 384 7.30 18.39 2.19
CA ALA A 384 7.78 19.76 2.17
C ALA A 384 6.74 20.80 2.58
N HIS A 385 5.45 20.45 2.52
CA HIS A 385 4.37 21.34 2.97
C HIS A 385 4.06 21.19 4.48
N LEU A 386 4.87 20.44 5.24
CA LEU A 386 4.78 20.44 6.70
C LEU A 386 5.19 21.79 7.28
N VAL A 387 4.56 22.19 8.38
CA VAL A 387 4.94 23.40 9.13
C VAL A 387 5.92 23.09 10.27
N GLN A 388 6.60 24.11 10.82
CA GLN A 388 7.59 23.93 11.88
C GLN A 388 7.06 23.18 13.11
N LYS A 389 5.81 23.44 13.54
CA LYS A 389 5.15 22.67 14.61
C LYS A 389 5.15 21.17 14.32
N GLN A 390 4.88 20.78 13.07
CA GLN A 390 4.84 19.38 12.65
C GLN A 390 6.25 18.81 12.54
N LEU A 391 7.17 19.52 11.88
CA LEU A 391 8.58 19.14 11.74
C LEU A 391 9.25 18.91 13.10
N SER A 392 8.90 19.72 14.11
CA SER A 392 9.40 19.57 15.48
C SER A 392 8.98 18.27 16.17
N LYS A 393 7.89 17.65 15.71
CA LYS A 393 7.29 16.45 16.31
C LYS A 393 7.55 15.18 15.52
N VAL A 394 8.14 15.24 14.33
CA VAL A 394 8.34 14.04 13.48
C VAL A 394 9.75 13.49 13.55
N VAL A 395 9.86 12.17 13.39
CA VAL A 395 11.12 11.45 13.22
C VAL A 395 10.98 10.43 12.08
N PHE A 396 12.06 10.22 11.34
CA PHE A 396 12.10 9.31 10.19
C PHE A 396 13.25 8.31 10.37
N PRO A 397 13.02 7.19 11.09
CA PRO A 397 14.10 6.29 11.52
C PRO A 397 14.90 5.69 10.35
N ILE A 398 14.28 5.54 9.17
CA ILE A 398 14.91 4.95 7.99
C ILE A 398 15.57 5.97 7.05
N GLY A 399 15.51 7.28 7.35
CA GLY A 399 15.96 8.33 6.43
C GLY A 399 17.44 8.31 6.05
N HIS A 400 18.26 7.59 6.82
CA HIS A 400 19.69 7.40 6.58
C HIS A 400 20.00 6.10 5.82
N LEU A 401 18.99 5.29 5.51
CA LEU A 401 19.14 3.98 4.85
C LEU A 401 18.70 4.03 3.40
N THR A 402 19.35 3.24 2.55
CA THR A 402 18.85 2.94 1.21
C THR A 402 17.70 1.95 1.23
N LYS A 403 16.93 1.88 0.15
CA LYS A 403 15.85 0.89 0.03
C LYS A 403 16.35 -0.53 0.20
N GLU A 404 17.51 -0.85 -0.36
CA GLU A 404 18.13 -2.17 -0.27
C GLU A 404 18.49 -2.50 1.18
N GLN A 405 19.01 -1.55 1.94
CA GLN A 405 19.33 -1.73 3.36
C GLN A 405 18.07 -1.95 4.18
N VAL A 406 17.00 -1.18 3.95
CA VAL A 406 15.69 -1.41 4.59
C VAL A 406 15.18 -2.82 4.28
N ARG A 407 15.29 -3.28 3.03
CA ARG A 407 14.88 -4.64 2.63
C ARG A 407 15.78 -5.74 3.19
N ALA A 408 17.08 -5.47 3.37
CA ALA A 408 18.00 -6.39 4.03
C ALA A 408 17.62 -6.57 5.50
N LYS A 409 17.42 -5.46 6.23
CA LYS A 409 17.01 -5.46 7.64
C LYS A 409 15.66 -6.15 7.85
N ALA A 410 14.69 -5.92 6.97
CA ALA A 410 13.41 -6.62 7.02
C ALA A 410 13.54 -8.15 6.86
N ARG A 411 14.51 -8.62 6.07
CA ARG A 411 14.80 -10.05 5.89
C ARG A 411 15.55 -10.64 7.09
N GLU A 412 16.52 -9.92 7.61
CA GLU A 412 17.30 -10.27 8.80
C GLU A 412 16.39 -10.47 10.01
N LEU A 413 15.50 -9.50 10.27
CA LEU A 413 14.51 -9.57 11.34
C LEU A 413 13.33 -10.50 11.03
N ASN A 414 13.33 -11.15 9.88
CA ASN A 414 12.27 -12.04 9.42
C ASN A 414 10.86 -11.40 9.51
N LEU A 415 10.74 -10.10 9.20
CA LEU A 415 9.48 -9.37 9.33
C LEU A 415 8.40 -9.98 8.44
N ALA A 416 7.15 -9.98 8.92
CA ALA A 416 5.99 -10.42 8.16
C ALA A 416 5.87 -9.69 6.82
N THR A 417 6.32 -8.43 6.75
CA THR A 417 6.28 -7.59 5.56
C THR A 417 7.46 -7.79 4.61
N LYS A 418 8.50 -8.58 4.94
CA LYS A 418 9.77 -8.67 4.20
C LYS A 418 9.62 -8.90 2.68
N ALA A 419 8.65 -9.71 2.27
CA ALA A 419 8.38 -10.07 0.88
C ALA A 419 7.32 -9.18 0.19
N ARG A 420 6.68 -8.27 0.94
CA ARG A 420 5.61 -7.41 0.45
C ARG A 420 6.14 -6.40 -0.56
N LYS A 421 5.47 -6.20 -1.69
CA LYS A 421 5.88 -5.19 -2.68
C LYS A 421 5.64 -3.77 -2.14
N ASP A 422 6.39 -2.81 -2.67
CA ASP A 422 6.13 -1.39 -2.38
C ASP A 422 4.75 -1.01 -2.91
N SER A 423 4.01 -0.21 -2.13
CA SER A 423 2.77 0.40 -2.58
C SER A 423 3.04 1.28 -3.80
N GLN A 424 2.18 1.18 -4.81
CA GLN A 424 2.22 1.96 -6.04
C GLN A 424 0.89 2.71 -6.15
N GLY A 425 0.92 3.95 -6.63
CA GLY A 425 -0.28 4.78 -6.75
C GLY A 425 -0.53 5.67 -5.53
N ILE A 426 -1.67 6.37 -5.56
CA ILE A 426 -2.09 7.32 -4.53
C ILE A 426 -2.56 6.55 -3.29
N CYS A 427 -2.10 6.96 -2.11
CA CYS A 427 -2.22 6.19 -0.86
C CYS A 427 -3.64 5.67 -0.55
N PHE A 428 -4.68 6.47 -0.82
CA PHE A 428 -6.07 6.13 -0.51
C PHE A 428 -6.84 5.46 -1.65
N LEU A 429 -6.23 5.27 -2.82
CA LEU A 429 -6.88 4.61 -3.96
C LEU A 429 -6.47 3.16 -4.11
N GLY A 430 -5.38 2.73 -3.46
CA GLY A 430 -4.93 1.35 -3.52
C GLY A 430 -4.69 0.92 -4.97
N GLN A 431 -5.51 0.01 -5.49
CA GLN A 431 -5.45 -0.46 -6.87
C GLN A 431 -6.37 0.29 -7.85
N ILE A 432 -7.25 1.18 -7.35
CA ILE A 432 -8.16 1.98 -8.17
C ILE A 432 -7.34 3.00 -8.96
N LYS A 433 -7.63 3.14 -10.26
CA LYS A 433 -6.96 4.14 -11.09
C LYS A 433 -7.48 5.54 -10.76
N PHE A 434 -6.58 6.52 -10.74
CA PHE A 434 -6.95 7.91 -10.49
C PHE A 434 -8.01 8.45 -11.46
N ASP A 435 -7.93 8.09 -12.74
CA ASP A 435 -8.92 8.48 -13.74
C ASP A 435 -10.32 7.87 -13.47
N GLU A 436 -10.39 6.67 -12.90
CA GLU A 436 -11.66 6.04 -12.54
C GLU A 436 -12.28 6.73 -11.32
N PHE A 437 -11.45 7.07 -10.33
CA PHE A 437 -11.84 7.89 -9.19
C PHE A 437 -12.39 9.26 -9.64
N LEU A 438 -11.65 10.01 -10.46
CA LEU A 438 -12.12 11.30 -10.98
C LEU A 438 -13.40 11.16 -11.81
N ARG A 439 -13.52 10.09 -12.62
CA ARG A 439 -14.74 9.85 -13.42
C ARG A 439 -15.94 9.57 -12.54
N HIS A 440 -15.77 8.88 -11.42
CA HIS A 440 -16.86 8.62 -10.49
C HIS A 440 -17.42 9.92 -9.87
N HIS A 441 -16.54 10.87 -9.49
CA HIS A 441 -16.97 12.11 -8.82
C HIS A 441 -17.27 13.30 -9.74
N LEU A 442 -16.54 13.43 -10.86
CA LEU A 442 -16.68 14.54 -11.82
C LEU A 442 -17.43 14.15 -13.09
N GLY A 443 -17.67 12.85 -13.31
CA GLY A 443 -18.29 12.35 -14.52
C GLY A 443 -17.36 12.42 -15.74
N SER A 444 -18.01 12.37 -16.90
CA SER A 444 -17.37 12.51 -18.22
C SER A 444 -17.99 13.71 -18.93
N ARG A 445 -17.16 14.58 -19.51
CA ARG A 445 -17.60 15.76 -20.26
C ARG A 445 -16.83 15.85 -21.57
N THR A 446 -17.45 15.45 -22.67
CA THR A 446 -16.80 15.44 -23.98
C THR A 446 -16.33 16.83 -24.38
N GLY A 447 -15.06 16.95 -24.76
CA GLY A 447 -14.40 18.19 -25.16
C GLY A 447 -13.43 17.97 -26.31
N LYS A 448 -12.88 19.06 -26.86
CA LYS A 448 -12.03 19.02 -28.05
C LYS A 448 -10.55 18.86 -27.70
N LEU A 449 -9.85 18.01 -28.44
CA LEU A 449 -8.39 18.02 -28.51
C LEU A 449 -7.96 18.91 -29.66
N VAL A 450 -7.21 19.97 -29.38
CA VAL A 450 -6.79 20.98 -30.36
C VAL A 450 -5.27 21.03 -30.48
N GLU A 451 -4.73 20.94 -31.69
CA GLU A 451 -3.29 21.15 -31.93
C GLU A 451 -2.95 22.62 -31.66
N SER A 452 -2.04 22.85 -30.71
CA SER A 452 -1.74 24.18 -30.19
C SER A 452 -1.15 25.13 -31.25
N GLU A 453 -0.43 24.59 -32.23
CA GLU A 453 0.24 25.35 -33.29
C GLU A 453 -0.71 25.79 -34.40
N THR A 454 -1.68 24.95 -34.76
CA THR A 454 -2.54 25.16 -35.93
C THR A 454 -3.96 25.56 -35.58
N GLY A 455 -4.36 25.39 -34.31
CA GLY A 455 -5.76 25.54 -33.89
C GLY A 455 -6.69 24.44 -34.42
N LYS A 456 -6.15 23.43 -35.12
CA LYS A 456 -6.93 22.35 -35.71
C LYS A 456 -7.43 21.40 -34.63
N VAL A 457 -8.71 21.03 -34.69
CA VAL A 457 -9.26 19.94 -33.89
C VAL A 457 -8.68 18.62 -34.40
N VAL A 458 -7.98 17.89 -33.53
CA VAL A 458 -7.30 16.63 -33.84
C VAL A 458 -7.98 15.42 -33.20
N GLY A 459 -8.94 15.63 -32.30
CA GLY A 459 -9.73 14.58 -31.69
C GLY A 459 -10.64 15.11 -30.58
N GLU A 460 -11.12 14.20 -29.75
CA GLU A 460 -11.98 14.50 -28.60
C GLU A 460 -11.45 13.81 -27.34
N HIS A 461 -11.85 14.31 -26.18
CA HIS A 461 -11.52 13.75 -24.88
C HIS A 461 -12.74 13.68 -23.97
N CYS A 462 -12.68 12.86 -22.93
CA CYS A 462 -13.82 12.62 -22.03
C CYS A 462 -13.91 13.60 -20.82
N GLY A 463 -13.21 14.72 -20.87
CA GLY A 463 -13.13 15.71 -19.77
C GLY A 463 -11.70 16.17 -19.50
N TYR A 464 -11.48 17.46 -19.26
CA TYR A 464 -10.12 18.02 -19.11
C TYR A 464 -9.43 17.57 -17.82
N TRP A 465 -10.19 17.14 -16.80
CA TRP A 465 -9.66 16.70 -15.50
C TRP A 465 -8.88 15.38 -15.57
N PHE A 466 -8.94 14.65 -16.68
CA PHE A 466 -8.11 13.45 -16.94
C PHE A 466 -6.73 13.76 -17.55
N TYR A 467 -6.42 15.05 -17.75
CA TYR A 467 -5.23 15.48 -18.46
C TYR A 467 -4.37 16.42 -17.60
N THR A 468 -3.07 16.17 -17.60
CA THR A 468 -2.06 17.01 -16.95
C THR A 468 -1.11 17.58 -17.99
N PRO A 469 -0.70 18.86 -17.92
CA PRO A 469 0.36 19.40 -18.77
C PRO A 469 1.60 18.48 -18.80
N GLY A 470 2.07 18.15 -20.00
CA GLY A 470 3.15 17.20 -20.25
C GLY A 470 2.77 15.73 -20.33
N GLN A 471 1.49 15.40 -20.12
CA GLN A 471 1.00 14.05 -20.32
C GLN A 471 1.06 13.63 -21.79
N ARG A 472 1.67 12.46 -22.04
CA ARG A 472 1.76 11.83 -23.37
C ARG A 472 0.76 10.67 -23.55
N LYS A 473 0.50 9.90 -22.49
CA LYS A 473 -0.37 8.71 -22.55
C LYS A 473 -1.84 9.09 -22.40
N GLY A 474 -2.74 8.27 -22.96
CA GLY A 474 -4.19 8.48 -22.83
C GLY A 474 -4.79 9.54 -23.76
N LEU A 475 -4.03 10.04 -24.73
CA LEU A 475 -4.53 10.99 -25.74
C LEU A 475 -5.22 10.30 -26.92
N HIS A 476 -4.90 9.03 -27.19
CA HIS A 476 -5.50 8.24 -28.29
C HIS A 476 -5.40 8.89 -29.70
N LEU A 477 -4.40 9.75 -29.92
CA LEU A 477 -4.15 10.41 -31.21
C LEU A 477 -3.10 9.66 -32.05
N SER A 478 -3.32 9.60 -33.37
CA SER A 478 -2.38 9.06 -34.35
C SER A 478 -1.30 10.08 -34.75
N ASN A 479 -0.24 9.65 -35.44
CA ASN A 479 0.84 10.51 -35.94
C ASN A 479 1.63 11.27 -34.84
N GLY A 480 1.74 10.65 -33.66
CA GLY A 480 2.45 11.20 -32.49
C GLY A 480 3.98 11.08 -32.54
N PRO A 481 4.68 11.43 -31.43
CA PRO A 481 4.13 11.59 -30.08
C PRO A 481 3.40 12.93 -29.87
N TRP A 482 2.25 12.86 -29.18
CA TRP A 482 1.48 14.03 -28.74
C TRP A 482 1.65 14.24 -27.23
N TYR A 483 1.61 15.50 -26.81
CA TYR A 483 1.69 15.89 -25.40
C TYR A 483 0.66 16.97 -25.11
N VAL A 484 0.07 16.94 -23.91
CA VAL A 484 -0.79 18.02 -23.41
C VAL A 484 0.06 19.25 -23.12
N VAL A 485 -0.33 20.41 -23.65
CA VAL A 485 0.35 21.70 -23.45
C VAL A 485 -0.36 22.53 -22.38
N LYS A 486 -1.67 22.72 -22.54
CA LYS A 486 -2.51 23.49 -21.63
C LYS A 486 -3.95 23.02 -21.71
N LYS A 487 -4.76 23.49 -20.76
CA LYS A 487 -6.20 23.25 -20.69
C LYS A 487 -6.91 24.59 -20.70
N ASP A 488 -8.06 24.63 -21.36
CA ASP A 488 -9.01 25.73 -21.30
C ASP A 488 -10.31 25.16 -20.73
N ILE A 489 -10.62 25.60 -19.51
CA ILE A 489 -11.70 25.09 -18.68
C ILE A 489 -13.05 25.58 -19.21
N GLU A 490 -13.11 26.85 -19.62
CA GLU A 490 -14.34 27.49 -20.10
C GLU A 490 -14.82 26.84 -21.38
N SER A 491 -13.92 26.66 -22.36
CA SER A 491 -14.26 26.03 -23.63
C SER A 491 -14.23 24.49 -23.60
N ASN A 492 -13.86 23.88 -22.46
CA ASN A 492 -13.63 22.44 -22.31
C ASN A 492 -12.71 21.90 -23.42
N THR A 493 -11.56 22.57 -23.61
CA THR A 493 -10.58 22.25 -24.65
C THR A 493 -9.25 21.84 -24.03
N VAL A 494 -8.68 20.75 -24.53
CA VAL A 494 -7.32 20.32 -24.17
C VAL A 494 -6.41 20.57 -25.37
N PHE A 495 -5.41 21.42 -25.18
CA PHE A 495 -4.43 21.74 -26.22
C PHE A 495 -3.29 20.72 -26.20
N VAL A 496 -2.97 20.19 -27.36
CA VAL A 496 -1.94 19.17 -27.56
C VAL A 496 -0.91 19.59 -28.60
N SER A 497 0.26 18.96 -28.56
CA SER A 497 1.39 19.32 -29.41
C SER A 497 2.28 18.14 -29.72
N ARG A 498 2.83 18.10 -30.95
CA ARG A 498 3.94 17.22 -31.33
C ARG A 498 5.31 17.85 -31.08
N HIS A 499 5.38 19.19 -31.06
CA HIS A 499 6.61 19.94 -30.79
C HIS A 499 6.66 20.38 -29.32
N TYR A 500 6.36 19.47 -28.40
CA TYR A 500 6.28 19.78 -26.97
C TYR A 500 7.61 20.31 -26.42
N ASP A 501 8.72 19.80 -26.91
CA ASP A 501 10.07 20.22 -26.51
C ASP A 501 10.55 21.52 -27.17
N SER A 502 9.69 22.20 -27.94
CA SER A 502 10.04 23.47 -28.57
C SER A 502 10.35 24.56 -27.53
N PRO A 503 11.34 25.44 -27.81
CA PRO A 503 11.72 26.52 -26.90
C PRO A 503 10.58 27.47 -26.51
N GLU A 504 9.55 27.61 -27.36
CA GLU A 504 8.40 28.50 -27.14
C GLU A 504 7.40 27.96 -26.11
N LYS A 505 7.37 26.64 -25.89
CA LYS A 505 6.46 25.96 -24.93
C LYS A 505 7.09 25.75 -23.56
N GLN A 506 8.41 25.81 -23.54
CA GLN A 506 9.20 25.82 -22.34
C GLN A 506 8.88 27.03 -21.48
N ARG A 507 8.72 26.81 -20.18
CA ARG A 507 8.52 27.86 -19.17
C ARG A 507 9.68 27.81 -18.19
N ASN A 508 10.05 28.97 -17.69
CA ASN A 508 11.11 29.08 -16.69
C ASN A 508 10.76 30.08 -15.59
N CYS A 509 9.58 30.69 -15.62
CA CYS A 509 9.14 31.62 -14.59
C CYS A 509 7.70 31.31 -14.20
N PHE A 510 7.44 31.17 -12.91
CA PHE A 510 6.10 30.89 -12.40
C PHE A 510 5.88 31.43 -11.00
N MET A 511 4.62 31.62 -10.64
CA MET A 511 4.22 31.99 -9.28
C MET A 511 3.80 30.76 -8.49
N VAL A 512 4.15 30.76 -7.20
CA VAL A 512 3.65 29.82 -6.22
C VAL A 512 2.87 30.52 -5.12
N GLU A 513 1.89 29.81 -4.57
CA GLU A 513 0.96 30.30 -3.55
C GLU A 513 0.95 29.33 -2.35
N ASN A 514 0.40 29.79 -1.22
CA ASN A 514 0.33 29.02 0.03
C ASN A 514 1.69 28.44 0.43
N VAL A 515 2.72 29.29 0.38
CA VAL A 515 4.11 28.86 0.60
C VAL A 515 4.34 28.61 2.09
N HIS A 516 4.83 27.41 2.41
CA HIS A 516 5.30 27.07 3.75
C HIS A 516 6.83 27.12 3.76
N TRP A 517 7.39 28.05 4.53
CA TRP A 517 8.84 28.20 4.70
C TRP A 517 9.36 27.41 5.89
N HIS A 518 10.52 26.77 5.71
CA HIS A 518 11.25 26.03 6.77
C HIS A 518 12.45 26.81 7.31
N ILE A 519 12.70 28.00 6.75
CA ILE A 519 13.72 28.94 7.16
C ILE A 519 13.07 30.28 7.55
N PRO A 520 13.75 31.15 8.32
CA PRO A 520 13.23 32.46 8.65
C PRO A 520 12.94 33.28 7.39
N LEU A 521 11.74 33.87 7.32
CA LEU A 521 11.32 34.65 6.15
C LEU A 521 12.22 35.87 5.90
N THR A 522 12.86 36.40 6.93
CA THR A 522 13.85 37.49 6.81
C THR A 522 14.93 37.15 5.77
N LEU A 523 15.34 35.89 5.65
CA LEU A 523 16.31 35.40 4.66
C LEU A 523 15.76 35.39 3.22
N CYS A 524 14.44 35.50 3.04
CA CYS A 524 13.78 35.41 1.74
C CYS A 524 13.11 36.73 1.30
N SER A 525 13.02 37.71 2.21
CA SER A 525 12.10 38.84 2.09
C SER A 525 12.60 40.03 1.24
N SER A 526 13.92 40.20 1.09
CA SER A 526 14.50 41.38 0.43
C SER A 526 15.30 41.06 -0.84
N GLU A 527 15.89 39.86 -0.94
CA GLU A 527 16.80 39.50 -2.03
C GLU A 527 16.30 38.30 -2.84
N LEU A 528 16.84 38.18 -4.05
CA LEU A 528 16.65 37.02 -4.90
C LEU A 528 17.53 35.87 -4.38
N LEU A 529 16.89 34.80 -3.89
CA LEU A 529 17.60 33.67 -3.27
C LEU A 529 17.89 32.58 -4.32
N PRO A 530 19.15 32.15 -4.52
CA PRO A 530 19.46 30.98 -5.33
C PRO A 530 18.96 29.70 -4.64
N VAL A 531 18.31 28.83 -5.40
CA VAL A 531 17.67 27.60 -4.89
C VAL A 531 17.76 26.46 -5.88
N GLN A 532 17.67 25.25 -5.35
CA GLN A 532 17.33 24.06 -6.13
C GLN A 532 15.83 23.77 -6.02
N VAL A 533 15.17 23.43 -7.13
CA VAL A 533 13.72 23.28 -7.20
C VAL A 533 13.35 21.90 -7.69
N LYS A 534 12.42 21.22 -6.99
CA LYS A 534 11.69 20.07 -7.52
C LYS A 534 10.27 20.48 -7.87
N LEU A 535 9.85 20.23 -9.11
CA LEU A 535 8.48 20.45 -9.60
C LEU A 535 7.60 19.19 -9.53
N ARG A 536 8.24 18.04 -9.27
CA ARG A 536 7.64 16.72 -9.16
C ARG A 536 8.60 15.81 -8.39
N HIS A 537 8.10 14.73 -7.80
CA HIS A 537 8.95 13.76 -7.13
C HIS A 537 9.92 13.09 -8.12
N GLY A 538 11.21 13.03 -7.72
CA GLY A 538 12.29 12.47 -8.52
C GLY A 538 13.65 12.83 -7.92
N ARG A 539 14.72 12.32 -8.54
CA ARG A 539 16.10 12.49 -8.06
C ARG A 539 16.76 13.82 -8.46
N PHE A 540 16.27 14.45 -9.52
CA PHE A 540 16.92 15.61 -10.12
C PHE A 540 16.32 16.91 -9.60
N PHE A 541 17.16 17.93 -9.52
CA PHE A 541 16.79 19.29 -9.15
C PHE A 541 16.97 20.22 -10.34
N HIS A 542 16.12 21.24 -10.43
CA HIS A 542 16.32 22.37 -11.31
C HIS A 542 17.05 23.46 -10.53
N GLN A 543 18.10 24.04 -11.11
CA GLN A 543 18.73 25.23 -10.54
C GLN A 543 17.84 26.45 -10.83
N GLY A 544 17.74 27.36 -9.88
CA GLY A 544 16.86 28.51 -10.02
C GLY A 544 17.04 29.57 -8.94
N PHE A 545 16.11 30.51 -8.95
CA PHE A 545 16.03 31.62 -8.02
C PHE A 545 14.59 31.77 -7.54
N ILE A 546 14.43 32.25 -6.30
CA ILE A 546 13.13 32.54 -5.72
C ILE A 546 13.13 33.93 -5.09
N LYS A 547 12.00 34.61 -5.18
CA LYS A 547 11.72 35.85 -4.45
C LYS A 547 10.41 35.70 -3.70
N ALA A 548 10.46 35.84 -2.38
CA ALA A 548 9.24 35.85 -1.57
C ALA A 548 8.45 37.14 -1.82
N LEU A 549 7.13 37.01 -1.79
CA LEU A 549 6.15 38.07 -2.02
C LEU A 549 5.06 37.96 -0.95
N ASP A 550 4.26 39.01 -0.77
CA ASP A 550 3.07 39.00 0.09
C ASP A 550 3.35 38.43 1.50
N ASN A 551 4.39 38.96 2.16
CA ASN A 551 4.87 38.47 3.47
C ASN A 551 5.16 36.97 3.50
N GLY A 552 5.66 36.42 2.39
CA GLY A 552 6.05 35.03 2.26
C GLY A 552 4.93 34.09 1.86
N ASN A 553 3.68 34.54 1.73
CA ASN A 553 2.58 33.66 1.33
C ASN A 553 2.63 33.29 -0.16
N ARG A 554 3.23 34.16 -0.99
CA ARG A 554 3.48 33.92 -2.41
C ARG A 554 4.97 34.00 -2.69
N ALA A 555 5.40 33.40 -3.79
CA ALA A 555 6.76 33.60 -4.28
C ALA A 555 6.81 33.50 -5.80
N LYS A 556 7.74 34.24 -6.40
CA LYS A 556 8.07 34.12 -7.81
C LYS A 556 9.32 33.29 -7.97
N VAL A 557 9.28 32.31 -8.87
CA VAL A 557 10.36 31.34 -9.09
C VAL A 557 10.86 31.45 -10.53
N TRP A 558 12.18 31.46 -10.70
CA TRP A 558 12.86 31.43 -11.98
C TRP A 558 13.76 30.20 -12.05
N LEU A 559 13.58 29.36 -13.07
CA LEU A 559 14.47 28.23 -13.34
C LEU A 559 15.54 28.65 -14.35
N GLN A 560 16.77 28.18 -14.13
CA GLN A 560 17.87 28.35 -15.09
C GLN A 560 17.63 27.51 -16.35
N SER A 561 17.17 26.28 -16.16
CA SER A 561 16.70 25.43 -17.25
C SER A 561 15.19 25.55 -17.41
N ARG A 562 14.78 25.57 -18.68
CA ARG A 562 13.39 25.56 -19.09
C ARG A 562 12.75 24.18 -18.83
N ASP A 563 11.52 24.14 -18.32
CA ASP A 563 10.73 22.91 -18.14
C ASP A 563 9.34 23.08 -18.79
N ASN A 564 8.89 22.06 -19.50
CA ASN A 564 7.59 22.09 -20.20
C ASN A 564 6.44 21.62 -19.31
N GLY A 565 6.71 20.81 -18.28
CA GLY A 565 5.71 20.11 -17.48
C GLY A 565 5.38 20.82 -16.17
N ILE A 566 5.55 22.14 -16.08
CA ILE A 566 5.13 22.93 -14.93
C ILE A 566 3.60 22.89 -14.87
N ALA A 567 3.04 22.21 -13.87
CA ALA A 567 1.61 21.92 -13.78
C ALA A 567 0.98 22.69 -12.61
N PRO A 568 0.01 23.60 -12.87
CA PRO A 568 -0.74 24.25 -11.80
C PRO A 568 -1.43 23.24 -10.88
N GLY A 569 -1.42 23.50 -9.57
CA GLY A 569 -1.89 22.60 -8.51
C GLY A 569 -0.87 21.56 -8.03
N GLN A 570 0.24 21.34 -8.75
CA GLN A 570 1.39 20.62 -8.20
C GLN A 570 2.21 21.53 -7.29
N PHE A 571 3.20 20.95 -6.61
CA PHE A 571 4.06 21.67 -5.69
C PHE A 571 5.41 21.99 -6.34
N ALA A 572 5.90 23.20 -6.11
CA ALA A 572 7.31 23.49 -6.25
C ALA A 572 7.95 23.46 -4.86
N VAL A 573 8.96 22.63 -4.71
CA VAL A 573 9.70 22.44 -3.46
C VAL A 573 11.10 23.00 -3.63
N PHE A 574 11.52 23.83 -2.68
CA PHE A 574 12.77 24.57 -2.71
C PHE A 574 13.76 23.94 -1.75
N TYR A 575 15.00 23.80 -2.21
CA TYR A 575 16.09 23.18 -1.49
C TYR A 575 17.32 24.08 -1.52
N ARG A 576 18.17 23.88 -0.53
CA ARG A 576 19.50 24.48 -0.45
C ARG A 576 20.57 23.40 -0.46
N ASP A 577 21.58 23.62 -1.29
CA ASP A 577 22.73 22.75 -1.52
C ASP A 577 22.34 21.31 -1.87
N GLU A 578 21.13 21.09 -2.39
CA GLU A 578 20.53 19.76 -2.60
C GLU A 578 20.45 18.89 -1.32
N THR A 579 20.58 19.49 -0.14
CA THR A 579 20.68 18.76 1.14
C THR A 579 19.46 18.90 2.03
N TYR A 580 18.78 20.05 2.04
CA TYR A 580 17.59 20.28 2.85
C TYR A 580 16.56 21.18 2.17
N CYS A 581 15.30 20.92 2.48
CA CYS A 581 14.14 21.69 2.04
C CYS A 581 14.07 22.99 2.84
N ILE A 582 13.93 24.11 2.13
CA ILE A 582 13.75 25.44 2.71
C ILE A 582 12.30 25.93 2.62
N GLY A 583 11.46 25.25 1.84
CA GLY A 583 10.03 25.50 1.77
C GLY A 583 9.37 24.89 0.54
N ALA A 584 8.05 25.01 0.46
CA ALA A 584 7.27 24.58 -0.69
C ALA A 584 6.00 25.40 -0.86
N GLY A 585 5.56 25.56 -2.11
CA GLY A 585 4.29 26.21 -2.45
C GLY A 585 3.58 25.51 -3.60
N ILE A 586 2.29 25.83 -3.76
CA ILE A 586 1.45 25.31 -4.84
C ILE A 586 1.68 26.17 -6.08
N ILE A 587 1.97 25.53 -7.22
CA ILE A 587 2.16 26.20 -8.50
C ILE A 587 0.82 26.78 -8.96
N SER A 588 0.79 28.08 -9.21
CA SER A 588 -0.38 28.80 -9.74
C SER A 588 -0.48 28.68 -11.26
N GLU A 589 -1.50 29.30 -11.85
CA GLU A 589 -1.72 29.35 -13.30
C GLU A 589 -0.83 30.38 -14.01
N GLU A 590 -0.16 31.27 -13.26
CA GLU A 590 0.74 32.29 -13.80
C GLU A 590 2.09 31.67 -14.24
N LEU A 591 2.14 31.19 -15.48
CA LEU A 591 3.30 30.55 -16.10
C LEU A 591 3.83 31.37 -17.28
N THR A 592 5.08 31.83 -17.21
CA THR A 592 5.68 32.70 -18.23
C THR A 592 7.09 32.26 -18.63
N VAL A 593 7.59 32.86 -19.72
CA VAL A 593 9.01 32.87 -20.07
C VAL A 593 9.55 34.23 -19.65
N SER A 594 10.57 34.23 -18.81
CA SER A 594 11.25 35.45 -18.37
C SER A 594 12.75 35.28 -18.57
N MET A 595 13.43 36.37 -18.91
CA MET A 595 14.88 36.40 -18.72
C MET A 595 15.19 36.17 -17.23
N LEU A 596 16.31 35.50 -16.97
CA LEU A 596 16.79 35.37 -15.60
C LEU A 596 17.05 36.79 -15.05
N PRO A 597 16.64 37.07 -13.81
CA PRO A 597 16.93 38.36 -13.19
C PRO A 597 18.44 38.65 -13.20
N MET A 598 18.84 39.78 -13.81
CA MET A 598 20.24 40.23 -13.80
C MET A 598 20.58 40.89 -12.46
N LYS A 599 21.14 40.08 -11.55
CA LYS A 599 22.07 40.40 -10.44
C LYS A 599 21.83 39.43 -9.28
N VAL A 600 22.85 38.63 -8.98
CA VAL A 600 23.21 38.33 -7.59
C VAL A 600 24.71 38.61 -7.55
N SER A 601 25.14 39.59 -6.75
CA SER A 601 26.56 39.79 -6.50
C SER A 601 27.12 38.47 -5.97
N SER A 602 28.02 37.87 -6.74
CA SER A 602 28.83 36.74 -6.32
C SER A 602 29.68 37.18 -5.13
N SER A 603 29.13 37.06 -3.93
CA SER A 603 29.93 37.18 -2.73
C SER A 603 29.37 36.16 -1.73
N GLU A 604 30.09 35.05 -1.59
CA GLU A 604 29.96 34.13 -0.46
C GLU A 604 30.10 34.89 0.90
N SER A 605 30.58 36.14 0.88
CA SER A 605 30.67 37.04 2.03
C SER A 605 29.34 37.67 2.46
N ALA A 606 28.36 37.89 1.58
CA ALA A 606 27.08 38.48 1.99
C ALA A 606 26.24 37.51 2.83
N LEU A 607 26.25 36.22 2.48
CA LEU A 607 25.47 35.19 3.17
C LEU A 607 26.12 34.71 4.49
N ARG A 608 27.44 34.86 4.67
CA ARG A 608 28.09 34.64 5.98
C ARG A 608 27.81 35.77 6.98
N ASN A 609 27.53 36.99 6.53
CA ASN A 609 27.24 38.12 7.42
C ASN A 609 25.82 38.10 7.99
N VAL A 610 24.85 37.52 7.27
CA VAL A 610 23.46 37.41 7.77
C VAL A 610 23.36 36.44 8.97
N TYR A 611 24.27 35.48 9.11
CA TYR A 611 24.34 34.57 10.26
C TYR A 611 25.21 35.08 11.42
N LYS A 612 25.95 36.20 11.25
CA LYS A 612 26.74 36.81 12.33
C LYS A 612 26.02 37.94 13.07
N GLN A 613 24.82 38.34 12.62
CA GLN A 613 24.03 39.42 13.23
C GLN A 613 22.71 38.96 13.87
N CYS A 614 22.50 37.65 14.03
CA CYS A 614 21.39 37.10 14.83
C CYS A 614 21.95 36.37 16.05
#